data_AF-A0A9D4PU06-F1
#
_entry.id   AF-A0A9D4PU06-F1
#
_cell.length_a   1.000
_cell.length_b   1.000
_cell.length_c   1.000
_cell.angle_alpha   90.00
_cell.angle_beta   90.00
_cell.angle_gamma   90.00
#
_symmetry.space_group_name_H-M   'P 1'
#
loop_
_entity.id
_entity.type
_entity.pdbx_description
1 polymer ?
#
loop_
_entity_poly.entity_id
_entity_poly.type
_entity_poly.pdbx_seq_one_letter_code
_entity_poly.pdbx_strand_id
1 'polypeptide(L)'
;MVKILRSESRRQVRHFKDCLMVACSSASEGHLNVKAFREWHRQANILTEVLWNDVRRSLPPKKKKTDVPEGRLLILEGAKVDKRHQEVLKCGPKYCVEPRLSIVDKLALTRDIARSVPEKEKERCVVECVDVVAKVESYIRDFKRNYPPLAPMATSC
;
A
#
# COMPACT_ATOMS: atom_id res chain seq x y z
N MET A 1 -12.22 6.74 0.66
CA MET A 1 -13.35 6.36 1.53
C MET A 1 -13.80 4.91 1.33
N VAL A 2 -14.32 4.51 0.15
CA VAL A 2 -14.77 3.12 -0.10
C VAL A 2 -13.72 2.05 0.21
N LYS A 3 -12.43 2.28 -0.11
CA LYS A 3 -11.34 1.34 0.22
C LYS A 3 -11.15 1.14 1.72
N ILE A 4 -11.25 2.22 2.51
CA ILE A 4 -11.05 2.21 3.96
C ILE A 4 -12.21 1.47 4.64
N LEU A 5 -13.45 1.77 4.22
CA LEU A 5 -14.63 1.08 4.74
C LEU A 5 -14.60 -0.42 4.39
N ARG A 6 -14.15 -0.77 3.18
CA ARG A 6 -13.99 -2.18 2.79
C ARG A 6 -12.93 -2.90 3.61
N SER A 7 -11.78 -2.25 3.87
CA SER A 7 -10.73 -2.84 4.69
C SER A 7 -11.18 -3.01 6.13
N GLU A 8 -11.90 -2.04 6.69
CA GLU A 8 -12.39 -2.11 8.07
C GLU A 8 -13.49 -3.17 8.23
N SER A 9 -14.43 -3.26 7.29
CA SER A 9 -15.43 -4.34 7.25
C SER A 9 -14.76 -5.73 7.23
N ARG A 10 -13.74 -5.92 6.38
CA ARG A 10 -12.97 -7.18 6.35
C ARG A 10 -12.21 -7.45 7.65
N ARG A 11 -11.75 -6.40 8.35
CA ARG A 11 -11.12 -6.54 9.66
C ARG A 11 -12.12 -7.03 10.71
N GLN A 12 -13.32 -6.45 10.75
CA GLN A 12 -14.38 -6.88 11.67
C GLN A 12 -14.80 -8.33 11.42
N VAL A 13 -14.90 -8.75 10.16
CA VAL A 13 -15.25 -10.12 9.80
C VAL A 13 -14.18 -11.13 10.22
N ARG A 14 -12.90 -10.77 10.11
CA ARG A 14 -11.81 -11.60 10.66
C ARG A 14 -11.94 -11.73 12.17
N HIS A 15 -12.12 -10.60 12.87
CA HIS A 15 -12.30 -10.61 14.32
C HIS A 15 -13.49 -11.48 14.75
N PHE A 16 -14.63 -11.37 14.08
CA PHE A 16 -15.79 -12.22 14.33
C PHE A 16 -15.49 -13.71 14.13
N LYS A 17 -14.76 -14.06 13.08
CA LYS A 17 -14.34 -15.45 12.83
C LYS A 17 -13.36 -15.97 13.88
N ASP A 18 -12.47 -15.12 14.36
CA ASP A 18 -11.57 -15.46 15.46
C ASP A 18 -12.38 -15.74 16.73
N CYS A 19 -13.38 -14.91 17.04
CA CYS A 19 -14.31 -15.15 18.15
C CYS A 19 -15.10 -16.46 17.98
N LEU A 20 -15.62 -16.74 16.78
CA LEU A 20 -16.30 -18.00 16.46
C LEU A 20 -15.37 -19.20 16.67
N MET A 21 -14.11 -19.09 16.27
CA MET A 21 -13.12 -20.15 16.44
C MET A 21 -12.89 -20.46 17.91
N VAL A 22 -12.70 -19.42 18.73
CA VAL A 22 -12.53 -19.56 20.18
C VAL A 22 -13.78 -20.19 20.81
N ALA A 23 -14.97 -19.68 20.49
CA ALA A 23 -16.23 -20.20 21.02
C ALA A 23 -16.43 -21.70 20.66
N CYS A 24 -16.21 -22.07 19.41
CA CYS A 24 -16.35 -23.46 18.96
C CYS A 24 -15.26 -24.39 19.53
N SER A 25 -14.05 -23.88 19.80
CA SER A 25 -12.97 -24.64 20.44
C SER A 25 -13.19 -24.89 21.93
N SER A 26 -13.96 -24.03 22.60
CA SER A 26 -14.24 -24.14 24.04
C SER A 26 -15.35 -25.15 24.40
N ALA A 27 -16.10 -25.65 23.41
CA ALA A 27 -17.20 -26.58 23.65
C ALA A 27 -16.72 -28.05 23.56
N SER A 28 -17.01 -28.85 24.61
CA SER A 28 -16.54 -30.23 24.79
C SER A 28 -16.98 -31.24 23.72
N GLU A 29 -17.96 -30.91 22.87
CA GLU A 29 -18.49 -31.81 21.83
C GLU A 29 -17.79 -31.61 20.46
N GLY A 30 -16.56 -32.12 20.34
CA GLY A 30 -15.65 -31.82 19.23
C GLY A 30 -16.18 -32.03 17.80
N HIS A 31 -17.09 -32.97 17.54
CA HIS A 31 -17.56 -33.25 16.16
C HIS A 31 -18.74 -32.38 15.70
N LEU A 32 -19.67 -32.03 16.59
CA LEU A 32 -20.81 -31.15 16.25
C LEU A 32 -20.34 -29.70 16.04
N ASN A 33 -19.31 -29.28 16.79
CA ASN A 33 -18.74 -27.94 16.72
C ASN A 33 -18.03 -27.64 15.39
N VAL A 34 -17.42 -28.63 14.74
CA VAL A 34 -16.75 -28.43 13.43
C VAL A 34 -17.75 -28.15 12.31
N LYS A 35 -18.89 -28.87 12.29
CA LYS A 35 -19.94 -28.64 11.29
C LYS A 35 -20.60 -27.27 11.48
N ALA A 36 -20.96 -26.94 12.72
CA ALA A 36 -21.54 -25.63 13.07
C ALA A 36 -20.58 -24.49 12.74
N PHE A 37 -19.30 -24.61 13.11
CA PHE A 37 -18.27 -23.62 12.78
C PHE A 37 -18.14 -23.39 11.28
N ARG A 38 -18.08 -24.45 10.47
CA ARG A 38 -17.99 -24.34 9.01
C ARG A 38 -19.20 -23.62 8.42
N GLU A 39 -20.40 -23.94 8.89
CA GLU A 39 -21.62 -23.30 8.40
C GLU A 39 -21.67 -21.82 8.81
N TRP A 40 -21.40 -21.48 10.07
CA TRP A 40 -21.35 -20.09 10.52
C TRP A 40 -20.25 -19.28 9.81
N HIS A 41 -19.09 -19.89 9.58
CA HIS A 41 -18.01 -19.27 8.80
C HIS A 41 -18.44 -19.01 7.35
N ARG A 42 -19.18 -19.95 6.74
CA ARG A 42 -19.75 -19.80 5.40
C ARG A 42 -20.79 -18.67 5.36
N GLN A 43 -21.73 -18.66 6.29
CA GLN A 43 -22.77 -17.63 6.41
C GLN A 43 -22.15 -16.25 6.63
N ALA A 44 -21.13 -16.14 7.48
CA ALA A 44 -20.40 -14.89 7.71
C ALA A 44 -19.81 -14.32 6.41
N ASN A 45 -19.22 -15.17 5.55
CA ASN A 45 -18.70 -14.71 4.25
C ASN A 45 -19.80 -14.22 3.32
N ILE A 46 -20.91 -14.97 3.22
CA ILE A 46 -22.02 -14.62 2.34
C ILE A 46 -22.66 -13.30 2.81
N LEU A 47 -23.00 -13.20 4.09
CA LEU A 47 -23.61 -12.02 4.68
C LEU A 47 -22.71 -10.79 4.55
N THR A 48 -21.40 -10.95 4.73
CA THR A 48 -20.45 -9.85 4.56
C THR A 48 -20.51 -9.26 3.15
N GLU A 49 -20.51 -10.10 2.11
CA GLU A 49 -20.54 -9.61 0.73
C GLU A 49 -21.91 -9.01 0.38
N VAL A 50 -23.02 -9.58 0.89
CA VAL A 50 -24.37 -9.00 0.74
C VAL A 50 -24.44 -7.61 1.37
N LEU A 51 -24.09 -7.50 2.67
CA LEU A 51 -24.09 -6.23 3.40
C LEU A 51 -23.14 -5.21 2.75
N TRP A 52 -21.96 -5.66 2.29
CA TRP A 52 -21.03 -4.79 1.57
C TRP A 52 -21.64 -4.26 0.27
N ASN A 53 -22.37 -5.08 -0.49
CA ASN A 53 -23.03 -4.64 -1.70
C ASN A 53 -24.15 -3.64 -1.43
N ASP A 54 -24.90 -3.81 -0.34
CA ASP A 54 -25.94 -2.86 0.07
C ASP A 54 -25.35 -1.52 0.53
N VAL A 55 -24.37 -1.55 1.44
CA VAL A 55 -23.67 -0.35 1.89
C VAL A 55 -22.96 0.35 0.73
N ARG A 56 -22.34 -0.40 -0.19
CA ARG A 56 -21.64 0.19 -1.34
C ARG A 56 -22.57 1.02 -2.23
N ARG A 57 -23.85 0.67 -2.33
CA ARG A 57 -24.84 1.42 -3.12
C ARG A 57 -25.19 2.77 -2.48
N SER A 58 -25.14 2.88 -1.15
CA SER A 58 -25.38 4.14 -0.45
C SER A 58 -24.14 5.04 -0.34
N LEU A 59 -22.95 4.50 -0.59
CA LEU A 59 -21.73 5.30 -0.59
C LEU A 59 -21.70 6.25 -1.79
N PRO A 60 -21.26 7.50 -1.60
CA PRO A 60 -21.16 8.46 -2.69
C PRO A 60 -20.27 7.87 -3.79
N PRO A 61 -20.66 8.03 -5.07
CA PRO A 61 -19.86 7.53 -6.18
C PRO A 61 -18.46 8.10 -6.06
N LYS A 62 -17.45 7.27 -6.39
CA LYS A 62 -16.06 7.71 -6.42
C LYS A 62 -16.04 8.95 -7.31
N LYS A 63 -15.81 10.13 -6.71
CA LYS A 63 -15.61 11.36 -7.47
C LYS A 63 -14.63 10.98 -8.58
N LYS A 64 -15.05 11.14 -9.84
CA LYS A 64 -14.09 11.07 -10.95
C LYS A 64 -12.92 11.93 -10.49
N LYS A 65 -11.70 11.42 -10.62
CA LYS A 65 -10.53 12.28 -10.46
C LYS A 65 -10.75 13.36 -11.52
N THR A 66 -11.34 14.48 -11.13
CA THR A 66 -11.18 15.73 -11.85
C THR A 66 -9.68 15.86 -11.96
N ASP A 67 -9.19 16.12 -13.18
CA ASP A 67 -7.79 16.44 -13.39
C ASP A 67 -7.37 17.37 -12.27
N VAL A 68 -6.38 16.94 -11.51
CA VAL A 68 -5.88 17.72 -10.39
C VAL A 68 -5.46 19.03 -11.04
N PRO A 69 -6.13 20.16 -10.76
CA PRO A 69 -5.74 21.41 -11.38
C PRO A 69 -4.26 21.60 -11.07
N GLU A 70 -3.43 21.85 -12.09
CA GLU A 70 -2.01 22.14 -11.89
C GLU A 70 -1.89 23.12 -10.72
N GLY A 71 -1.17 22.72 -9.67
CA GLY A 71 -0.99 23.59 -8.52
C GLY A 71 -0.33 24.89 -8.96
N ARG A 72 -0.78 26.04 -8.46
CA ARG A 72 -0.11 27.31 -8.70
C ARG A 72 1.20 27.32 -7.91
N LEU A 73 2.33 27.13 -8.61
CA LEU A 73 3.66 27.26 -8.03
C LEU A 73 3.97 28.75 -7.80
N LEU A 74 4.14 29.14 -6.53
CA LEU A 74 4.65 30.47 -6.16
C LEU A 74 6.15 30.35 -5.89
N ILE A 75 6.96 30.96 -6.74
CA ILE A 75 8.40 31.09 -6.54
C ILE A 75 8.62 32.40 -5.77
N LEU A 76 9.18 32.30 -4.57
CA LEU A 76 9.50 33.47 -3.75
C LEU A 76 10.62 34.29 -4.40
N GLU A 77 10.53 35.62 -4.32
CA GLU A 77 11.36 36.56 -5.08
C GLU A 77 12.86 36.28 -4.90
N GLY A 78 13.55 36.06 -6.03
CA GLY A 78 15.00 35.84 -6.10
C GLY A 78 15.44 34.37 -6.25
N ALA A 79 14.57 33.39 -5.97
CA ALA A 79 14.92 31.99 -6.15
C ALA A 79 14.86 31.56 -7.62
N LYS A 80 15.98 31.12 -8.19
CA LYS A 80 16.01 30.46 -9.51
C LYS A 80 15.74 28.97 -9.33
N VAL A 81 14.53 28.54 -9.64
CA VAL A 81 14.16 27.11 -9.68
C VAL A 81 14.24 26.64 -11.11
N ASP A 82 15.02 25.60 -11.37
CA ASP A 82 15.15 25.02 -12.72
C ASP A 82 13.81 24.46 -13.21
N LYS A 83 13.54 24.56 -14.52
CA LYS A 83 12.23 24.20 -15.13
C LYS A 83 11.82 22.76 -14.80
N ARG A 84 12.78 21.84 -14.79
CA ARG A 84 12.56 20.43 -14.42
C ARG A 84 12.01 20.28 -13.00
N HIS A 85 12.50 21.08 -12.05
CA HIS A 85 11.99 21.07 -10.69
C HIS A 85 10.62 21.75 -10.60
N GLN A 86 10.38 22.82 -11.36
CA GLN A 86 9.07 23.48 -11.41
C GLN A 86 7.95 22.52 -11.86
N GLU A 87 8.21 21.70 -12.88
CA GLU A 87 7.26 20.69 -13.37
C GLU A 87 6.89 19.66 -12.27
N VAL A 88 7.88 19.20 -11.51
CA VAL A 88 7.64 18.27 -10.38
C VAL A 88 6.87 18.95 -9.25
N LEU A 89 7.22 20.20 -8.91
CA LEU A 89 6.57 20.95 -7.84
C LEU A 89 5.10 21.27 -8.16
N LYS A 90 4.74 21.43 -9.45
CA LYS A 90 3.34 21.61 -9.90
C LYS A 90 2.45 20.40 -9.61
N CYS A 91 3.00 19.19 -9.56
CA CYS A 91 2.27 17.99 -9.16
C CYS A 91 1.88 18.02 -7.66
N GLY A 92 2.46 18.93 -6.88
CA GLY A 92 2.17 19.16 -5.47
C GLY A 92 3.21 18.54 -4.53
N PRO A 93 3.14 18.85 -3.22
CA PRO A 93 4.14 18.47 -2.21
C PRO A 93 4.36 16.96 -2.10
N LYS A 94 3.35 16.16 -2.47
CA LYS A 94 3.43 14.69 -2.48
C LYS A 94 4.42 14.13 -3.51
N TYR A 95 4.71 14.89 -4.57
CA TYR A 95 5.61 14.49 -5.65
C TYR A 95 7.00 15.13 -5.52
N CYS A 96 7.17 16.04 -4.55
CA CYS A 96 8.43 16.71 -4.27
C CYS A 96 9.42 15.81 -3.50
N VAL A 97 8.92 14.72 -2.91
CA VAL A 97 9.73 13.76 -2.16
C VAL A 97 9.58 12.41 -2.83
N GLU A 98 10.69 11.86 -3.30
CA GLU A 98 10.71 10.50 -3.84
C GLU A 98 10.16 9.54 -2.77
N PRO A 99 9.14 8.72 -3.06
CA PRO A 99 8.54 7.86 -2.07
C PRO A 99 9.63 6.92 -1.54
N ARG A 100 9.92 7.03 -0.23
CA ARG A 100 10.83 6.11 0.48
C ARG A 100 10.17 4.75 0.61
N LEU A 101 10.15 3.99 -0.49
CA LEU A 101 9.69 2.61 -0.49
C LEU A 101 10.76 1.72 0.14
N SER A 102 10.35 0.85 1.05
CA SER A 102 11.23 -0.22 1.55
C SER A 102 11.60 -1.17 0.40
N ILE A 103 12.67 -1.95 0.56
CA ILE A 103 13.06 -2.95 -0.45
C ILE A 103 11.90 -3.92 -0.73
N VAL A 104 11.18 -4.32 0.32
CA VAL A 104 10.00 -5.19 0.22
C VAL A 104 8.91 -4.53 -0.62
N ASP A 105 8.65 -3.23 -0.42
CA ASP A 105 7.65 -2.51 -1.20
C ASP A 105 8.07 -2.32 -2.65
N LYS A 106 9.37 -2.12 -2.92
CA LYS A 106 9.91 -2.04 -4.30
C LYS A 106 9.73 -3.36 -5.03
N LEU A 107 10.01 -4.50 -4.38
CA LEU A 107 9.77 -5.83 -4.96
C LEU A 107 8.27 -6.13 -5.13
N ALA A 108 7.43 -5.69 -4.20
CA ALA A 108 5.98 -5.80 -4.35
C ALA A 108 5.47 -5.01 -5.56
N LEU A 109 6.01 -3.81 -5.80
CA LEU A 109 5.73 -3.00 -6.97
C LEU A 109 6.17 -3.69 -8.27
N THR A 110 7.36 -4.30 -8.29
CA THR A 110 7.84 -5.11 -9.42
C THR A 110 6.84 -6.21 -9.79
N ARG A 111 6.32 -6.93 -8.80
CA ARG A 111 5.31 -7.97 -9.01
C ARG A 111 4.01 -7.42 -9.59
N ASP A 112 3.57 -6.25 -9.13
CA ASP A 112 2.35 -5.61 -9.63
C ASP A 112 2.51 -5.07 -11.06
N ILE A 113 3.70 -4.58 -11.42
CA ILE A 113 4.04 -4.20 -12.80
C ILE A 113 4.02 -5.44 -13.70
N ALA A 114 4.72 -6.51 -13.31
CA ALA A 114 4.80 -7.75 -14.08
C ALA A 114 3.42 -8.38 -14.34
N ARG A 115 2.45 -8.22 -13.43
CA ARG A 115 1.06 -8.67 -13.65
C ARG A 115 0.36 -8.00 -14.82
N SER A 116 0.78 -6.79 -15.19
CA SER A 116 0.17 -5.99 -16.26
C SER A 116 0.83 -6.21 -17.62
N VAL A 117 1.93 -6.97 -17.66
CA VAL A 117 2.73 -7.24 -18.86
C VAL A 117 2.25 -8.55 -19.52
N PRO A 118 2.28 -8.69 -20.86
CA PRO A 118 1.94 -9.94 -21.54
C PRO A 118 2.80 -11.12 -21.05
N GLU A 119 2.23 -12.33 -21.00
CA GLU A 119 2.87 -13.53 -20.40
C GLU A 119 4.28 -13.79 -20.95
N LYS A 120 4.48 -13.56 -22.25
CA LYS A 120 5.76 -13.77 -22.95
C LYS A 120 6.89 -12.85 -22.46
N GLU A 121 6.56 -11.70 -21.89
CA GLU A 121 7.52 -10.68 -21.46
C GLU A 121 7.63 -10.57 -19.93
N LYS A 122 6.82 -11.32 -19.18
CA LYS A 122 6.77 -11.24 -17.72
C LYS A 122 8.11 -11.58 -17.07
N GLU A 123 8.75 -12.66 -17.51
CA GLU A 123 10.03 -13.09 -16.95
C GLU A 123 11.10 -12.01 -17.13
N ARG A 124 11.21 -11.48 -18.36
CA ARG A 124 12.12 -10.38 -18.66
C ARG A 124 11.82 -9.13 -17.82
N CYS A 125 10.55 -8.75 -17.70
CA CYS A 125 10.13 -7.60 -16.87
C CYS A 125 10.54 -7.77 -15.40
N VAL A 126 10.35 -8.96 -14.83
CA VAL A 126 10.75 -9.26 -13.44
C VAL A 126 12.26 -9.17 -13.29
N VAL A 127 13.03 -9.78 -14.19
CA VAL A 127 14.51 -9.75 -14.13
C VAL A 127 15.04 -8.32 -14.20
N GLU A 128 14.57 -7.53 -15.16
CA GLU A 128 15.00 -6.13 -15.32
C GLU A 128 14.64 -5.28 -14.09
N CYS A 129 13.43 -5.44 -13.55
CA CYS A 129 13.01 -4.72 -12.36
C CYS A 129 13.81 -5.11 -11.11
N VAL A 130 14.11 -6.39 -10.93
CA VAL A 130 14.91 -6.88 -9.79
C VAL A 130 16.36 -6.40 -9.89
N ASP A 131 16.95 -6.42 -11.09
CA ASP A 131 18.30 -5.90 -11.33
C ASP A 131 18.42 -4.41 -10.97
N VAL A 132 17.42 -3.60 -11.33
CA VAL A 132 17.36 -2.18 -10.93
C VAL A 132 17.30 -2.04 -9.41
N VAL A 133 16.47 -2.83 -8.72
CA VAL A 133 16.39 -2.78 -7.24
C VAL A 133 17.72 -3.16 -6.60
N ALA A 134 18.39 -4.20 -7.10
CA ALA A 134 19.68 -4.65 -6.59
C ALA A 134 20.79 -3.61 -6.78
N LYS A 135 20.87 -2.98 -7.96
CA LYS A 135 21.83 -1.91 -8.26
C LYS A 135 21.63 -0.66 -7.41
N VAL A 136 20.38 -0.30 -7.13
CA VAL A 136 20.09 0.83 -6.24
C VAL A 136 20.49 0.50 -4.80
N GLU A 137 20.31 -0.75 -4.36
CA GLU A 137 20.72 -1.16 -3.02
C GLU A 137 22.24 -1.14 -2.84
N SER A 138 22.99 -1.66 -3.83
CA SER A 138 24.46 -1.61 -3.79
C SER A 138 24.95 -0.17 -3.78
N TYR A 139 24.39 0.70 -4.63
CA TYR A 139 24.74 2.12 -4.65
C TYR A 139 24.49 2.82 -3.30
N ILE A 140 23.33 2.58 -2.66
CA ILE A 140 23.02 3.16 -1.35
C ILE A 140 23.99 2.65 -0.28
N ARG A 141 24.36 1.37 -0.34
CA ARG A 141 25.31 0.76 0.60
C ARG A 141 26.70 1.37 0.44
N ASP A 142 27.17 1.53 -0.78
CA ASP A 142 28.47 2.13 -1.10
C ASP A 142 28.49 3.62 -0.74
N PHE A 143 27.40 4.35 -1.01
CA PHE A 143 27.27 5.75 -0.63
C PHE A 143 27.38 5.94 0.88
N LYS A 144 26.67 5.13 1.68
CA LYS A 144 26.76 5.18 3.15
C LYS A 144 28.15 4.83 3.68
N ARG A 145 28.86 3.94 2.99
CA ARG A 145 30.24 3.57 3.34
C ARG A 145 31.22 4.70 3.08
N ASN A 146 31.08 5.40 1.96
CA ASN A 146 31.98 6.48 1.55
C ASN A 146 31.63 7.82 2.21
N TYR A 147 30.37 8.01 2.59
CA TYR A 147 29.86 9.24 3.21
C TYR A 147 29.09 8.88 4.49
N PRO A 148 29.79 8.47 5.56
CA PRO A 148 29.13 8.22 6.83
C PRO A 148 28.43 9.50 7.30
N PRO A 149 27.25 9.39 7.95
CA PRO A 149 26.57 10.56 8.49
C PRO A 149 27.52 11.31 9.42
N LEU A 150 27.66 12.62 9.20
CA LEU A 150 28.44 13.48 10.08
C LEU A 150 27.95 13.24 11.51
N ALA A 151 28.87 12.84 12.39
CA ALA A 151 28.55 12.60 13.79
C ALA A 151 27.84 13.85 14.34
N PRO A 152 26.76 13.68 15.14
CA PRO A 152 26.11 14.83 15.75
C PRO A 152 27.17 15.59 16.53
N MET A 153 27.42 16.84 16.13
CA MET A 153 28.33 17.71 16.88
C MET A 153 27.81 17.75 18.30
N ALA A 154 28.62 17.25 19.24
CA ALA A 154 28.28 17.25 20.64
C ALA A 154 27.98 18.70 21.04
N THR A 155 26.71 19.00 21.30
CA THR A 155 26.32 20.24 21.96
C THR A 155 26.77 20.10 23.40
N SER A 156 27.97 20.58 23.69
CA SER A 156 28.45 20.79 25.05
C SER A 156 27.50 21.78 25.73
N CYS A 157 26.68 21.26 26.65
CA CYS A 157 25.99 22.08 27.64
C CYS A 157 26.97 22.49 28.75
#